data_AF-J1K3C4-F1
#
_entry.id   AF-J1K3C4-F1
#
_cell.length_a   1.000
_cell.length_b   1.000
_cell.length_c   1.000
_cell.angle_alpha   90.00
_cell.angle_beta   90.00
_cell.angle_gamma   90.00
#
_symmetry.space_group_name_H-M   'P 1'
#
loop_
_entity.id
_entity.type
_entity.pdbx_description
1 polymer ?
#
loop_
_entity_poly.entity_id
_entity_poly.type
_entity_poly.pdbx_seq_one_letter_code
_entity_poly.pdbx_strand_id
1 'polypeptide(L)'
;MFRTNAVYEGVYLLGTSIARSLISKHLIEIAKETGADAIAHGATRKGNNQVRFELSAYALNPDIKVKDVAGFIKLNALRLGTLAMRSSKL
;
A
#
# COMPACT_ATOMS: atom_id res chain seq x y z
N MET A 1 9.57 -4.44 -18.71
CA MET A 1 8.49 -4.28 -19.72
C MET A 1 9.03 -4.36 -21.13
N PHE A 2 9.73 -3.34 -21.65
CA PHE A 2 10.20 -3.34 -23.03
C PHE A 2 11.17 -4.48 -23.36
N ARG A 3 12.11 -4.78 -22.45
CA ARG A 3 13.07 -5.89 -22.65
C ARG A 3 12.43 -7.28 -22.68
N THR A 4 11.26 -7.45 -22.08
CA THR A 4 10.62 -8.76 -21.89
C THR A 4 9.28 -8.87 -22.61
N ASN A 5 8.87 -7.82 -23.34
CA ASN A 5 7.52 -7.66 -23.87
C ASN A 5 6.43 -8.04 -22.85
N ALA A 6 6.58 -7.58 -21.59
CA ALA A 6 5.68 -8.00 -20.52
C ALA A 6 4.27 -7.43 -20.72
N VAL A 7 3.30 -8.32 -20.95
CA VAL A 7 1.88 -8.02 -21.08
C VAL A 7 1.11 -8.96 -20.17
N TYR A 8 0.34 -8.42 -19.24
CA TYR A 8 -0.51 -9.20 -18.34
C TYR A 8 -1.84 -9.53 -19.02
N GLU A 9 -2.19 -10.82 -19.04
CA GLU A 9 -3.42 -11.34 -19.67
C GLU A 9 -3.61 -10.87 -21.13
N GLY A 10 -2.50 -10.65 -21.86
CA GLY A 10 -2.52 -10.25 -23.27
C GLY A 10 -2.98 -8.82 -23.55
N VAL A 11 -3.40 -8.05 -22.54
CA VAL A 11 -3.99 -6.71 -22.74
C VAL A 11 -3.38 -5.62 -21.86
N TYR A 12 -2.88 -5.95 -20.68
CA TYR A 12 -2.47 -4.96 -19.69
C TYR A 12 -0.96 -4.78 -19.62
N LEU A 13 -0.50 -3.58 -19.97
CA LEU A 13 0.90 -3.18 -19.99
C LEU A 13 1.45 -2.79 -18.61
N LEU A 14 1.01 -3.39 -17.50
CA LEU A 14 1.67 -3.37 -16.18
C LEU A 14 2.12 -2.02 -15.59
N GLY A 15 1.67 -0.87 -16.09
CA GLY A 15 2.21 0.44 -15.73
C GLY A 15 2.08 0.74 -14.23
N THR A 16 0.92 0.42 -13.64
CA THR A 16 0.72 0.58 -12.20
C THR A 16 1.59 -0.39 -11.40
N SER A 17 1.77 -1.62 -11.88
CA SER A 17 2.55 -2.64 -11.16
C SER A 17 4.01 -2.23 -10.98
N ILE A 18 4.65 -1.77 -12.06
CA ILE A 18 6.09 -1.43 -12.05
C ILE A 18 6.37 -0.18 -11.22
N ALA A 19 5.49 0.82 -11.27
CA ALA A 19 5.67 2.05 -10.49
C ALA A 19 5.72 1.79 -8.99
N ARG A 20 5.00 0.77 -8.47
CA ARG A 20 4.92 0.49 -7.03
C ARG A 20 6.26 0.03 -6.45
N SER A 21 7.01 -0.80 -7.16
CA SER A 21 8.33 -1.24 -6.70
C SER A 21 9.33 -0.08 -6.66
N LEU A 22 9.27 0.85 -7.62
CA LEU A 22 10.11 2.06 -7.59
C LEU A 22 9.75 2.96 -6.39
N ILE A 23 8.47 3.18 -6.15
CA ILE A 23 8.02 4.00 -5.01
C ILE A 23 8.44 3.33 -3.69
N SER A 24 8.24 2.02 -3.52
CA SER A 24 8.70 1.29 -2.33
C SER A 24 10.20 1.47 -2.10
N LYS A 25 11.02 1.36 -3.16
CA LYS A 25 12.47 1.56 -3.05
C LYS A 25 12.81 2.92 -2.46
N HIS A 26 12.18 3.97 -2.99
CA HIS A 26 12.45 5.32 -2.51
C HIS A 26 11.95 5.56 -1.09
N LEU A 27 10.83 4.96 -0.68
CA LEU A 27 10.37 5.00 0.71
C LEU A 27 11.38 4.35 1.67
N ILE A 28 12.00 3.23 1.27
CA ILE A 28 13.04 2.58 2.08
C ILE A 28 14.32 3.42 2.15
N GLU A 29 14.72 4.05 1.05
CA GLU A 29 15.86 4.97 1.01
C GLU A 29 15.66 6.13 1.98
N ILE A 30 14.50 6.81 1.90
CA ILE A 30 14.15 7.92 2.80
C ILE A 30 14.07 7.44 4.25
N ALA A 31 13.48 6.26 4.51
CA ALA A 31 13.42 5.71 5.88
C ALA A 31 14.83 5.51 6.46
N LYS A 32 15.78 5.03 5.65
CA LYS A 32 17.19 4.89 6.05
C LYS A 32 17.85 6.24 6.29
N GLU A 33 17.66 7.21 5.40
CA GLU A 33 18.25 8.56 5.50
C GLU A 33 17.74 9.33 6.71
N THR A 34 16.48 9.15 7.06
CA THR A 34 15.80 9.85 8.16
C THR A 34 15.89 9.10 9.49
N GLY A 35 16.39 7.87 9.50
CA GLY A 35 16.38 7.00 10.69
C GLY A 35 14.97 6.56 11.11
N ALA A 36 14.02 6.49 10.17
CA ALA A 36 12.66 6.06 10.46
C ALA A 36 12.56 4.53 10.60
N ASP A 37 11.83 4.08 11.61
CA ASP A 37 11.60 2.64 11.86
C ASP A 37 10.53 2.01 10.97
N ALA A 38 9.78 2.83 10.21
CA ALA A 38 8.60 2.39 9.48
C ALA A 38 8.31 3.23 8.23
N ILE A 39 7.64 2.61 7.25
CA ILE A 39 7.00 3.28 6.12
C ILE A 39 5.48 3.08 6.17
N ALA A 40 4.72 3.97 5.52
CA ALA A 40 3.26 3.86 5.44
C ALA A 40 2.75 3.99 4.00
N HIS A 41 1.64 3.32 3.69
CA HIS A 41 0.97 3.46 2.38
C HIS A 41 -0.56 3.47 2.50
N GLY A 42 -1.22 4.14 1.56
CA GLY A 42 -2.67 4.21 1.45
C GLY A 42 -3.32 3.16 0.54
N ALA A 43 -2.62 2.08 0.18
CA ALA A 43 -3.22 1.01 -0.62
C ALA A 43 -4.26 0.21 0.18
N THR A 44 -5.42 -0.09 -0.43
CA THR A 44 -6.50 -0.84 0.23
C THR A 44 -6.19 -2.33 0.32
N ARG A 45 -6.69 -3.01 1.38
CA ARG A 45 -6.47 -4.45 1.62
C ARG A 45 -7.11 -5.43 0.62
N LYS A 46 -7.93 -4.92 -0.30
CA LYS A 46 -8.59 -5.73 -1.34
C LYS A 46 -7.91 -5.59 -2.71
N GLY A 47 -6.86 -4.77 -2.82
CA GLY A 47 -6.22 -4.46 -4.08
C GLY A 47 -4.76 -4.91 -4.15
N ASN A 48 -4.28 -5.16 -5.37
CA ASN A 48 -2.92 -5.62 -5.63
C ASN A 48 -1.82 -4.64 -5.17
N ASN A 49 -2.14 -3.37 -4.98
CA ASN A 49 -1.15 -2.36 -4.59
C ASN A 49 -0.64 -2.59 -3.16
N GLN A 50 -1.44 -3.14 -2.25
CA GLN A 50 -0.96 -3.50 -0.91
C GLN A 50 0.19 -4.50 -1.03
N VAL A 51 -0.08 -5.62 -1.71
CA VAL A 51 0.90 -6.70 -1.95
C VAL A 51 2.17 -6.17 -2.62
N ARG A 52 2.03 -5.32 -3.64
CA ARG A 52 3.18 -4.74 -4.37
C ARG A 52 4.04 -3.85 -3.48
N PHE A 53 3.42 -3.01 -2.64
CA PHE A 53 4.16 -2.13 -1.73
C PHE A 53 4.91 -2.94 -0.67
N GLU A 54 4.19 -3.83 0.02
CA GLU A 54 4.70 -4.63 1.13
C GLU A 54 5.80 -5.60 0.69
N LEU A 55 5.58 -6.40 -0.35
CA LEU A 55 6.61 -7.33 -0.84
C LEU A 55 7.87 -6.59 -1.33
N SER A 56 7.71 -5.47 -2.03
CA SER A 56 8.87 -4.70 -2.49
C SER A 56 9.63 -4.09 -1.29
N ALA A 57 8.93 -3.65 -0.25
CA ALA A 57 9.55 -3.12 0.96
C ALA A 57 10.33 -4.22 1.71
N TYR A 58 9.70 -5.37 1.97
CA TYR A 58 10.35 -6.48 2.67
C TYR A 58 11.50 -7.10 1.88
N ALA A 59 11.44 -7.08 0.55
CA ALA A 59 12.55 -7.52 -0.29
C ALA A 59 13.78 -6.61 -0.20
N LEU A 60 13.59 -5.32 0.11
CA LEU A 60 14.67 -4.33 0.20
C LEU A 60 15.17 -4.13 1.64
N ASN A 61 14.27 -4.25 2.62
CA ASN A 61 14.59 -4.21 4.04
C ASN A 61 13.61 -5.12 4.78
N PRO A 62 13.99 -6.37 5.10
CA PRO A 62 13.12 -7.33 5.77
C PRO A 62 12.65 -6.88 7.17
N ASP A 63 13.43 -6.02 7.83
CA ASP A 63 13.16 -5.58 9.21
C ASP A 63 12.28 -4.31 9.27
N ILE A 64 11.97 -3.68 8.12
CA ILE A 64 11.16 -2.46 8.09
C ILE A 64 9.73 -2.73 8.52
N LYS A 65 9.16 -1.86 9.36
CA LYS A 65 7.73 -1.92 9.68
C LYS A 65 6.91 -1.25 8.58
N VAL A 66 5.89 -1.92 8.06
CA VAL A 66 4.97 -1.34 7.07
C VAL A 66 3.59 -1.09 7.70
N LYS A 67 3.08 0.14 7.58
CA LYS A 67 1.76 0.55 8.10
C LYS A 67 0.75 0.81 6.97
N ASP A 68 -0.28 -0.02 6.91
CA ASP A 68 -1.48 0.22 6.10
C ASP A 68 -2.39 1.25 6.80
N VAL A 69 -2.48 2.45 6.23
CA VAL A 69 -3.37 3.53 6.72
C VAL A 69 -4.76 3.50 6.09
N ALA A 70 -4.96 2.80 4.97
CA ALA A 70 -6.26 2.72 4.30
C ALA A 70 -7.25 1.85 5.08
N GLY A 71 -6.77 0.73 5.64
CA GLY A 71 -7.56 -0.11 6.54
C GLY A 71 -8.05 0.66 7.77
N PHE A 72 -7.17 1.48 8.36
CA PHE A 72 -7.49 2.30 9.54
C PHE A 72 -8.55 3.37 9.23
N ILE A 73 -8.39 4.12 8.12
CA ILE A 73 -9.36 5.12 7.69
C ILE A 73 -10.73 4.49 7.43
N LYS A 74 -10.77 3.36 6.73
CA LYS A 74 -12.02 2.67 6.41
C LYS A 74 -12.74 2.14 7.65
N LEU A 75 -12.00 1.56 8.60
CA LEU A 75 -12.57 1.06 9.85
C LEU A 75 -13.15 2.21 10.69
N ASN A 76 -12.45 3.34 10.77
CA ASN A 76 -12.93 4.51 11.49
C ASN A 76 -14.19 5.11 10.83
N ALA A 77 -14.23 5.17 9.50
CA ALA A 77 -15.42 5.61 8.77
C ALA A 77 -16.64 4.70 9.06
N LEU A 78 -16.45 3.38 9.06
CA LEU A 78 -17.52 2.43 9.39
C LEU A 78 -18.00 2.56 10.83
N ARG A 79 -17.05 2.77 11.77
CA ARG A 79 -17.35 2.97 13.19
C ARG A 79 -18.19 4.23 13.39
N LEU A 80 -17.83 5.34 12.75
CA LEU A 80 -18.60 6.59 12.79
C LEU A 80 -20.01 6.40 12.24
N GLY A 81 -20.18 5.71 11.11
CA GLY A 81 -21.50 5.40 10.55
C GLY A 81 -22.37 4.57 11.51
N THR A 82 -21.77 3.58 12.18
CA THR A 82 -22.48 2.73 13.17
C THR A 82 -22.92 3.54 14.40
N LEU A 83 -22.07 4.45 14.88
CA LEU A 83 -22.39 5.35 16.00
C LEU A 83 -23.51 6.33 15.64
N ALA A 84 -23.46 6.91 14.44
CA ALA A 84 -24.50 7.83 13.95
C ALA A 84 -25.88 7.14 13.88
N MET A 85 -25.95 5.90 13.38
CA MET A 85 -27.19 5.12 13.33
C MET A 85 -27.75 4.73 14.71
N ARG A 86 -26.89 4.60 15.73
CA ARG A 86 -27.32 4.36 17.11
C ARG A 86 -27.89 5.63 17.75
N SER A 87 -27.30 6.78 17.45
CA SER A 87 -27.76 8.07 17.97
C SER A 87 -29.10 8.51 17.38
N SER A 88 -29.47 8.06 16.18
CA SER A 88 -30.75 8.39 15.54
C SER A 88 -31.92 7.50 15.97
N LYS A 89 -31.67 6.50 16.83
CA LYS A 89 -32.69 5.59 17.39
C LYS A 89 -33.04 5.90 18.86
N LEU A 90 -32.39 6.91 19.43
CA LEU A 90 -32.73 7.53 20.72
C LEU A 90 -33.45 8.85 20.42
#